data_AF-A0A087UK05-F1
#
_entry.id   AF-A0A087UK05-F1
#
_cell.length_a   1.000
_cell.length_b   1.000
_cell.length_c   1.000
_cell.angle_alpha   90.00
_cell.angle_beta   90.00
_cell.angle_gamma   90.00
#
_symmetry.space_group_name_H-M   'P 1'
#
loop_
_entity.id
_entity.type
_entity.pdbx_description
1 polymer ?
#
loop_
_entity_poly.entity_id
_entity_poly.type
_entity_poly.pdbx_seq_one_letter_code
_entity_poly.pdbx_strand_id
1 'polypeptide(L)'
;MDKMIQDLNLPLKRHSKVKVLSGGMKRKLSVAIAFVGGSRVVILDEPTAGVDPYSRRAIWDLILKYKNGRTILLSTHHMDEADVLGDRIAIISNGQLRCCGTPLFLKNNLGDGYHLYIVKQQAESSFDNEKNENLVTAFITKHVSTAYLVSESKRELHYILPINELRKGSFEKLFDALESNLSSLGIASYGIKNTTLEEVFLKVAEKSQRDVHCDQTTLGLDGAGSYKVEGKMLLLQQFSTILLKRFYCTKRNWKGLFSQILLPAFFVSIAMSVALTAPKVEDLPPLVLSTSQYYNYTQPKGNVIPYSRNKLDLECNCERWSKDANSEEVFATLFLPSGVGATCVLISPFNNSFDEKMNFSARNYDLLSAFFEPSCESVFVPGVPFDNFVPQSPTNIPHMSNFMPNITTLQSTEPPKRYYPNCHCSDDKTGYVCEDYYTDPPSVKVVTSDILLDISRQNEHEYFLYTTGMYRLRRYGAFSFGLVRDYVPPNFGQNAPPLFRKVAVRNVAKVWYNNKGYHSMPTYVNSLNNAILRANLPKSKGYAAAYGITVINHPMTDTSYLLSKDQ
;
A
#
# COMPACT_ATOMS: atom_id res chain seq x y z
N MET A 1 18.96 48.94 -12.31
CA MET A 1 17.90 47.93 -12.15
C MET A 1 16.59 48.54 -11.67
N ASP A 2 16.61 49.38 -10.64
CA ASP A 2 15.40 49.93 -9.99
C ASP A 2 14.46 50.70 -10.94
N LYS A 3 15.03 51.47 -11.87
CA LYS A 3 14.29 52.13 -12.95
C LYS A 3 13.49 51.16 -13.83
N MET A 4 14.07 49.99 -14.16
CA MET A 4 13.40 48.98 -14.99
C MET A 4 12.24 48.30 -14.25
N ILE A 5 12.37 48.08 -12.93
CA ILE A 5 11.30 47.50 -12.12
C ILE A 5 10.11 48.47 -12.00
N GLN A 6 10.39 49.78 -11.90
CA GLN A 6 9.36 50.82 -11.97
C GLN A 6 8.70 50.86 -13.35
N ASP A 7 9.48 50.84 -14.43
CA ASP A 7 8.97 50.85 -15.80
C ASP A 7 8.10 49.63 -16.15
N LEU A 8 8.35 48.48 -15.51
CA LEU A 8 7.54 47.27 -15.65
C LEU A 8 6.21 47.30 -14.88
N ASN A 9 5.98 48.33 -14.04
CA ASN A 9 4.88 48.38 -13.08
C ASN A 9 4.83 47.16 -12.14
N LEU A 10 5.99 46.66 -11.69
CA LEU A 10 6.11 45.52 -10.76
C LEU A 10 6.84 45.82 -9.44
N PRO A 11 6.65 46.98 -8.77
CA PRO A 11 7.39 47.30 -7.55
C PRO A 11 7.07 46.33 -6.39
N LEU A 12 5.79 45.97 -6.22
CA LEU A 12 5.32 45.08 -5.15
C LEU A 12 5.82 43.64 -5.28
N LYS A 13 6.28 43.24 -6.47
CA LYS A 13 6.76 41.88 -6.77
C LYS A 13 8.27 41.78 -6.89
N ARG A 14 9.01 42.84 -6.52
CA ARG A 14 10.48 42.91 -6.58
C ARG A 14 11.19 41.73 -5.91
N HIS A 15 10.71 41.31 -4.73
CA HIS A 15 11.30 40.21 -3.95
C HIS A 15 10.56 38.88 -4.13
N SER A 16 9.58 38.81 -5.05
CA SER A 16 8.83 37.58 -5.33
C SER A 16 9.60 36.69 -6.31
N LYS A 17 9.60 35.37 -6.07
CA LYS A 17 10.15 34.40 -7.03
C LYS A 17 9.33 34.38 -8.32
N VAL A 18 10.00 34.25 -9.47
CA VAL A 18 9.38 34.26 -10.81
C VAL A 18 8.24 33.24 -10.95
N LYS A 19 8.30 32.09 -10.28
CA LYS A 19 7.23 31.06 -10.31
C LYS A 19 5.85 31.63 -9.95
N VAL A 20 5.80 32.60 -9.03
CA VAL A 20 4.58 33.23 -8.48
C VAL A 20 3.98 34.29 -9.41
N LEU A 21 4.75 34.76 -10.41
CA LEU A 21 4.27 35.76 -11.36
C LEU A 21 3.25 35.14 -12.34
N SER A 22 2.24 35.92 -12.73
CA SER A 22 1.29 35.53 -13.79
C SER A 22 2.00 35.41 -15.14
N GLY A 23 1.38 34.75 -16.13
CA GLY A 23 1.94 34.61 -17.48
C GLY A 23 2.34 35.96 -18.09
N GLY A 24 1.45 36.95 -18.04
CA GLY A 24 1.73 38.30 -18.54
C GLY A 24 2.88 39.00 -17.79
N MET A 25 2.96 38.84 -16.46
CA MET A 25 4.07 39.40 -15.67
C MET A 25 5.41 38.75 -16.00
N LYS A 26 5.44 37.42 -16.20
CA LYS A 26 6.64 36.69 -16.65
C LYS A 26 7.09 37.19 -18.02
N ARG A 27 6.15 37.45 -18.93
CA ARG A 27 6.45 37.95 -20.27
C ARG A 27 7.02 39.37 -20.24
N LYS A 28 6.41 40.29 -19.46
CA LYS A 28 6.96 41.64 -19.23
C LYS A 28 8.39 41.58 -18.68
N LEU A 29 8.61 40.74 -17.66
CA LEU A 29 9.93 40.54 -17.08
C LEU A 29 10.93 39.99 -18.11
N SER A 30 10.51 39.03 -18.94
CA SER A 30 11.32 38.46 -20.03
C SER A 30 11.78 39.54 -21.02
N VAL A 31 10.87 40.42 -21.45
CA VAL A 31 11.19 41.53 -22.35
C VAL A 31 12.14 42.52 -21.67
N ALA A 32 11.93 42.85 -20.40
CA ALA A 32 12.85 43.71 -19.66
C ALA A 32 14.26 43.11 -19.52
N ILE A 33 14.39 41.80 -19.26
CA ILE A 33 15.70 41.14 -19.16
C ILE A 33 16.50 41.35 -20.45
N ALA A 34 15.86 41.31 -21.62
CA ALA A 34 16.51 41.57 -22.90
C ALA A 34 17.07 43.00 -23.03
N PHE A 35 16.45 43.99 -22.38
CA PHE A 35 16.85 45.40 -22.43
C PHE A 35 17.78 45.85 -21.29
N VAL A 36 17.82 45.14 -20.16
CA VAL A 36 18.62 45.49 -18.97
C VAL A 36 20.12 45.50 -19.28
N GLY A 37 20.59 44.62 -20.17
CA GLY A 37 22.00 44.51 -20.53
C GLY A 37 22.56 45.64 -21.41
N GLY A 38 21.75 46.64 -21.78
CA GLY A 38 22.21 47.73 -22.66
C GLY A 38 22.48 47.31 -24.11
N SER A 39 21.93 46.16 -24.54
CA SER A 39 22.14 45.58 -25.86
C SER A 39 21.84 46.56 -27.01
N ARG A 40 22.76 46.67 -27.98
CA ARG A 40 22.55 47.47 -29.20
C ARG A 40 21.57 46.82 -30.17
N VAL A 41 21.52 45.49 -30.19
CA VAL A 41 20.61 44.68 -31.00
C VAL A 41 19.81 43.78 -30.08
N VAL A 42 18.48 43.75 -30.23
CA VAL A 42 17.56 42.94 -29.42
C VAL A 42 16.64 42.17 -30.36
N ILE A 43 16.53 40.85 -30.16
CA ILE A 43 15.63 39.99 -30.93
C ILE A 43 14.50 39.54 -29.99
N LEU A 44 13.26 39.80 -30.37
CA LEU A 44 12.06 39.46 -29.60
C LEU A 44 11.20 38.54 -30.44
N ASP A 45 11.05 37.29 -29.97
CA ASP A 45 10.20 36.29 -30.62
C ASP A 45 8.80 36.27 -30.00
N GLU A 46 7.80 36.76 -30.73
CA GLU A 46 6.39 36.87 -30.34
C GLU A 46 6.13 37.42 -28.92
N PRO A 47 6.69 38.57 -28.50
CA PRO A 47 6.75 39.00 -27.11
C PRO A 47 5.38 39.15 -26.43
N THR A 48 4.28 39.21 -27.17
CA THR A 48 2.93 39.40 -26.63
C THR A 48 2.03 38.15 -26.70
N ALA A 49 2.55 37.01 -27.17
CA ALA A 49 1.79 35.75 -27.26
C ALA A 49 1.27 35.28 -25.89
N GLY A 50 -0.04 34.98 -25.83
CA GLY A 50 -0.71 34.51 -24.61
C GLY A 50 -0.86 35.56 -23.50
N VAL A 51 -0.68 36.84 -23.82
CA VAL A 51 -0.83 37.97 -22.88
C VAL A 51 -2.18 38.67 -23.09
N ASP A 52 -2.81 39.11 -22.00
CA ASP A 52 -4.06 39.88 -22.03
C ASP A 52 -3.88 41.26 -22.71
N PRO A 53 -4.95 41.88 -23.26
CA PRO A 53 -4.83 43.15 -23.99
C PRO A 53 -4.20 44.30 -23.20
N TYR A 54 -4.42 44.38 -21.88
CA TYR A 54 -3.87 45.43 -21.04
C TYR A 54 -2.35 45.24 -20.84
N SER A 55 -1.93 44.03 -20.49
CA SER A 55 -0.51 43.70 -20.35
C SER A 55 0.25 43.77 -21.67
N ARG A 56 -0.41 43.50 -22.81
CA ARG A 56 0.15 43.67 -24.15
C ARG A 56 0.54 45.13 -24.41
N ARG A 57 -0.37 46.07 -24.16
CA ARG A 57 -0.07 47.51 -24.30
C ARG A 57 1.10 47.96 -23.44
N ALA A 58 1.18 47.47 -22.19
CA ALA A 58 2.31 47.77 -21.32
C ALA A 58 3.66 47.25 -21.88
N ILE A 59 3.66 46.13 -22.61
CA ILE A 59 4.87 45.63 -23.30
C ILE A 59 5.21 46.53 -24.49
N TRP A 60 4.23 46.99 -25.26
CA TRP A 60 4.45 47.93 -26.36
C TRP A 60 5.07 49.24 -25.87
N ASP A 61 4.52 49.81 -24.80
CA ASP A 61 5.04 51.04 -24.19
C ASP A 61 6.51 50.87 -23.73
N LEU A 62 6.84 49.69 -23.18
CA LEU A 62 8.22 49.36 -22.78
C LEU A 62 9.16 49.28 -23.99
N ILE A 63 8.73 48.61 -25.06
CA ILE A 63 9.52 48.50 -26.30
C ILE A 63 9.74 49.88 -26.91
N LEU A 64 8.69 50.71 -27.02
CA LEU A 64 8.78 52.07 -27.54
C LEU A 64 9.72 52.95 -26.70
N LYS A 65 9.62 52.88 -25.37
CA LYS A 65 10.48 53.63 -24.45
C LYS A 65 11.96 53.28 -24.58
N TYR A 66 12.28 52.01 -24.81
CA TYR A 66 13.65 51.50 -24.89
C TYR A 66 14.16 51.32 -26.34
N LYS A 67 13.40 51.78 -27.35
CA LYS A 67 13.75 51.70 -28.78
C LYS A 67 14.90 52.61 -29.19
N ASN A 68 15.00 53.80 -28.59
CA ASN A 68 15.96 54.83 -29.02
C ASN A 68 17.41 54.34 -28.92
N GLY A 69 18.14 54.44 -30.02
CA GLY A 69 19.56 54.04 -30.10
C GLY A 69 19.79 52.52 -30.17
N ARG A 70 18.75 51.72 -30.43
CA ARG A 70 18.84 50.25 -30.55
C ARG A 70 18.17 49.75 -31.83
N THR A 71 18.62 48.60 -32.32
CA THR A 71 17.97 47.85 -33.39
C THR A 71 17.17 46.71 -32.78
N ILE A 72 15.85 46.70 -32.98
CA ILE A 72 14.96 45.66 -32.45
C ILE A 72 14.41 44.86 -33.61
N LEU A 73 14.68 43.55 -33.64
CA LEU A 73 14.04 42.61 -34.56
C LEU A 73 12.91 41.90 -33.81
N LEU A 74 11.68 42.13 -34.25
CA LEU A 74 10.47 41.62 -33.62
C LEU A 74 9.75 40.69 -34.60
N SER A 75 9.49 39.45 -34.19
CA SER A 75 8.50 38.59 -34.86
C SER A 75 7.16 38.72 -34.14
N THR A 76 6.07 38.80 -34.91
CA THR A 76 4.71 38.77 -34.36
C THR A 76 3.74 38.29 -35.44
N HIS A 77 2.72 37.55 -35.02
CA HIS A 77 1.57 37.21 -35.86
C HIS A 77 0.43 38.24 -35.71
N HIS A 78 0.58 39.22 -34.82
CA HIS A 78 -0.39 40.29 -34.59
C HIS A 78 -0.02 41.51 -35.45
N MET A 79 -0.82 41.78 -36.48
CA MET A 79 -0.51 42.83 -37.46
C MET A 79 -0.65 44.23 -36.86
N ASP A 80 -1.53 44.42 -35.87
CA ASP A 80 -1.66 45.64 -35.07
C ASP A 80 -0.37 45.94 -34.26
N GLU A 81 0.28 44.91 -33.71
CA GLU A 81 1.59 45.05 -33.05
C GLU A 81 2.67 45.51 -34.04
N ALA A 82 2.70 44.90 -35.22
CA ALA A 82 3.65 45.28 -36.27
C ALA A 82 3.44 46.72 -36.75
N ASP A 83 2.19 47.15 -36.91
CA ASP A 83 1.82 48.50 -37.34
C ASP A 83 2.25 49.58 -36.33
N VAL A 84 2.07 49.32 -35.03
CA VAL A 84 2.38 50.29 -33.96
C VAL A 84 3.86 50.34 -33.63
N LEU A 85 4.55 49.19 -33.59
CA LEU A 85 5.96 49.13 -33.15
C LEU A 85 6.97 49.26 -34.30
N GLY A 86 6.61 48.81 -35.50
CA GLY A 86 7.52 48.62 -36.62
C GLY A 86 7.84 49.88 -37.40
N ASP A 87 9.13 50.22 -37.51
CA ASP A 87 9.59 51.23 -38.49
C ASP A 87 9.57 50.68 -39.92
N ARG A 88 9.92 49.40 -40.03
CA ARG A 88 9.90 48.62 -41.27
C ARG A 88 9.35 47.23 -40.95
N ILE A 89 8.42 46.78 -41.78
CA ILE A 89 7.76 45.48 -41.66
C ILE A 89 8.22 44.62 -42.82
N ALA A 90 8.57 43.38 -42.52
CA ALA A 90 8.97 42.35 -43.46
C ALA A 90 7.94 41.20 -43.38
N ILE A 91 7.25 40.92 -44.48
CA ILE A 91 6.29 39.80 -44.55
C ILE A 91 6.99 38.59 -45.17
N ILE A 92 6.99 37.48 -44.43
CA ILE A 92 7.59 36.21 -44.84
C ILE A 92 6.47 35.21 -45.12
N SER A 93 6.54 34.51 -46.27
CA SER A 93 5.63 33.42 -46.63
C SER A 93 6.42 32.32 -47.35
N ASN A 94 6.17 31.06 -46.99
CA ASN A 94 6.85 29.87 -47.52
C ASN A 94 8.40 29.98 -47.48
N GLY A 95 8.93 30.49 -46.36
CA GLY A 95 10.38 30.64 -46.16
C GLY A 95 11.05 31.76 -46.98
N GLN A 96 10.28 32.57 -47.71
CA GLN A 96 10.79 33.67 -48.53
C GLN A 96 10.24 35.03 -48.07
N LEU A 97 11.09 36.06 -48.11
CA LEU A 97 10.68 37.45 -47.87
C LEU A 97 9.88 37.96 -49.08
N ARG A 98 8.59 38.25 -48.87
CA ARG A 98 7.67 38.66 -49.96
C ARG A 98 7.62 40.16 -50.17
N CYS A 99 7.55 40.92 -49.09
CA CYS A 99 7.60 42.37 -49.15
C CYS A 99 8.27 42.94 -47.89
N CYS A 100 8.86 44.12 -48.05
CA CYS A 100 9.50 44.86 -46.97
C CYS A 100 9.31 46.36 -47.20
N GLY A 101 8.87 47.09 -46.18
CA GLY A 101 8.63 48.52 -46.28
C GLY A 101 8.12 49.13 -44.99
N THR A 102 7.87 50.44 -44.96
CA THR A 102 7.15 51.06 -43.84
C THR A 102 5.68 50.61 -43.86
N PRO A 103 4.97 50.62 -42.71
CA PRO A 103 3.57 50.24 -42.67
C PRO A 103 2.70 51.03 -43.67
N LEU A 104 2.96 52.34 -43.79
CA LEU A 104 2.28 53.22 -44.74
C LEU A 104 2.60 52.86 -46.20
N PHE A 105 3.86 52.55 -46.52
CA PHE A 105 4.26 52.13 -47.86
C PHE A 105 3.57 50.84 -48.27
N LEU A 106 3.50 49.85 -47.36
CA LEU A 106 2.86 48.57 -47.63
C LEU A 106 1.35 48.74 -47.84
N LYS A 107 0.67 49.53 -46.99
CA LYS A 107 -0.77 49.83 -47.14
C LYS A 107 -1.07 50.57 -48.45
N ASN A 108 -0.27 51.56 -48.82
CA ASN A 108 -0.53 52.36 -50.02
C ASN A 108 -0.25 51.61 -51.33
N ASN A 109 0.75 50.74 -51.36
CA ASN A 109 1.18 50.08 -52.61
C ASN A 109 0.57 48.68 -52.81
N LEU A 110 0.31 47.96 -51.71
CA LEU A 110 -0.22 46.59 -51.77
C LEU A 110 -1.69 46.52 -51.34
N GLY A 111 -2.19 47.50 -50.58
CA GLY A 111 -3.59 47.61 -50.21
C GLY A 111 -4.50 48.03 -51.36
N ASP A 112 -5.81 47.87 -51.16
CA ASP A 112 -6.83 48.16 -52.18
C ASP A 112 -7.44 49.57 -52.01
N GLY A 113 -7.10 50.28 -50.94
CA GLY A 113 -7.48 51.67 -50.71
C GLY A 113 -8.35 51.84 -49.46
N TYR A 114 -9.39 52.67 -49.54
CA TYR A 114 -10.30 52.90 -48.42
C TYR A 114 -11.56 52.04 -48.59
N HIS A 115 -12.01 51.44 -47.49
CA HIS A 115 -13.22 50.65 -47.41
C HIS A 115 -14.36 51.58 -46.96
N LEU A 116 -15.37 51.74 -47.81
CA LEU A 116 -16.58 52.48 -47.52
C LEU A 116 -17.70 51.48 -47.21
N TYR A 117 -18.20 51.53 -45.98
CA TYR A 117 -19.33 50.75 -45.52
C TYR A 117 -20.56 51.65 -45.46
N ILE A 118 -21.66 51.23 -46.09
CA ILE A 118 -22.91 51.97 -46.13
C ILE A 118 -23.99 51.10 -45.50
N VAL A 119 -24.64 51.61 -44.46
CA VAL A 119 -25.76 50.93 -43.77
C VAL A 119 -27.07 51.36 -44.42
N LYS A 120 -27.84 50.40 -44.92
CA LYS A 120 -29.14 50.63 -45.56
C LYS A 120 -30.19 51.00 -44.50
N GLN A 121 -31.07 51.94 -44.82
CA GLN A 121 -32.26 52.22 -44.01
C GLN A 121 -33.27 51.07 -44.18
N GLN A 122 -33.91 50.62 -43.09
CA GLN A 122 -34.81 49.46 -43.13
C GLN A 122 -36.05 49.77 -43.99
N ALA A 123 -36.20 49.07 -45.11
CA ALA A 123 -37.41 49.06 -45.94
C ALA A 123 -38.13 47.71 -45.80
N GLU A 124 -39.46 47.72 -45.71
CA GLU A 124 -40.31 46.54 -45.47
C GLU A 124 -40.50 45.65 -46.71
N SER A 125 -40.05 46.09 -47.91
CA SER A 125 -40.22 45.44 -49.21
C SER A 125 -38.89 44.99 -49.85
N SER A 126 -38.84 43.79 -50.42
CA SER A 126 -37.64 43.24 -51.10
C SER A 126 -37.36 43.86 -52.47
N PHE A 127 -38.39 44.35 -53.17
CA PHE A 127 -38.26 44.94 -54.52
C PHE A 127 -37.66 46.35 -54.56
N ASP A 128 -37.71 47.10 -53.46
CA ASP A 128 -37.16 48.45 -53.38
C ASP A 128 -35.65 48.45 -53.09
N ASN A 129 -35.12 47.35 -52.54
CA ASN A 129 -33.70 47.22 -52.20
C ASN A 129 -32.80 47.18 -53.46
N GLU A 130 -33.14 46.38 -54.48
CA GLU A 130 -32.35 46.29 -55.73
C GLU A 130 -32.30 47.63 -56.49
N LYS A 131 -33.37 48.42 -56.45
CA LYS A 131 -33.39 49.76 -57.08
C LYS A 131 -32.50 50.75 -56.31
N ASN A 132 -32.60 50.76 -54.98
CA ASN A 132 -31.78 51.63 -54.14
C ASN A 132 -30.29 51.27 -54.23
N GLU A 133 -29.94 49.99 -54.37
CA GLU A 133 -28.56 49.52 -54.53
C GLU A 133 -27.91 50.02 -55.83
N ASN A 134 -28.65 49.94 -56.95
CA ASN A 134 -28.18 50.46 -58.23
C ASN A 134 -28.05 51.99 -58.22
N LEU A 135 -28.96 52.69 -57.53
CA LEU A 135 -28.88 54.14 -57.33
C LEU A 135 -27.65 54.54 -56.50
N VAL A 136 -27.37 53.85 -55.39
CA VAL A 136 -26.20 54.10 -54.54
C VAL A 136 -24.91 53.78 -55.30
N THR A 137 -24.87 52.67 -56.04
CA THR A 137 -23.69 52.29 -56.85
C THR A 137 -23.44 53.31 -57.96
N ALA A 138 -24.48 53.77 -58.66
CA ALA A 138 -24.37 54.82 -59.67
C ALA A 138 -23.93 56.16 -59.05
N PHE A 139 -24.40 56.48 -57.84
CA PHE A 139 -24.04 57.70 -57.12
C PHE A 139 -22.56 57.72 -56.72
N ILE A 140 -22.04 56.60 -56.22
CA ILE A 140 -20.63 56.46 -55.83
C ILE A 140 -19.73 56.49 -57.07
N THR A 141 -20.09 55.73 -58.11
CA THR A 141 -19.30 55.68 -59.36
C THR A 141 -19.30 57.00 -60.13
N LYS A 142 -20.33 57.84 -59.96
CA LYS A 142 -20.36 59.21 -60.51
C LYS A 142 -19.27 60.11 -59.92
N HIS A 143 -18.96 59.97 -58.64
CA HIS A 143 -17.94 60.79 -57.97
C HIS A 143 -16.56 60.13 -57.98
N VAL A 144 -16.51 58.81 -57.87
CA VAL A 144 -15.27 58.00 -57.89
C VAL A 144 -15.45 56.88 -58.91
N SER A 145 -15.00 57.12 -60.14
CA SER A 145 -15.23 56.20 -61.27
C SER A 145 -14.54 54.84 -61.14
N THR A 146 -13.49 54.75 -60.32
CA THR A 146 -12.75 53.50 -60.07
C THR A 146 -13.23 52.75 -58.83
N ALA A 147 -14.28 53.22 -58.15
CA ALA A 147 -14.86 52.53 -57.01
C ALA A 147 -15.61 51.26 -57.45
N TYR A 148 -15.49 50.17 -56.69
CA TYR A 148 -16.18 48.92 -56.98
C TYR A 148 -16.79 48.31 -55.72
N LEU A 149 -17.88 47.57 -55.90
CA LEU A 149 -18.59 46.85 -54.84
C LEU A 149 -17.87 45.53 -54.56
N VAL A 150 -17.54 45.27 -53.29
CA VAL A 150 -16.85 44.05 -52.84
C VAL A 150 -17.83 43.03 -52.29
N SER A 151 -18.70 43.48 -51.39
CA SER A 151 -19.66 42.61 -50.75
C SER A 151 -20.98 43.34 -50.54
N GLU A 152 -22.04 42.58 -50.74
CA GLU A 152 -23.41 43.05 -50.63
C GLU A 152 -24.13 42.23 -49.57
N SER A 153 -24.72 42.92 -48.60
CA SER A 153 -25.56 42.32 -47.58
C SER A 153 -26.92 43.01 -47.55
N LYS A 154 -27.93 42.34 -46.99
CA LYS A 154 -29.29 42.90 -46.84
C LYS A 154 -29.32 44.22 -46.06
N ARG A 155 -28.32 44.48 -45.22
CA ARG A 155 -28.24 45.68 -44.37
C ARG A 155 -27.07 46.60 -44.70
N GLU A 156 -26.06 46.11 -45.42
CA GLU A 156 -24.79 46.82 -45.60
C GLU A 156 -24.26 46.66 -47.02
N LEU A 157 -23.70 47.72 -47.58
CA LEU A 157 -22.95 47.72 -48.84
C LEU A 157 -21.49 48.04 -48.54
N HIS A 158 -20.58 47.25 -49.10
CA HIS A 158 -19.14 47.44 -48.92
C HIS A 158 -18.47 47.78 -50.26
N TYR A 159 -17.98 49.00 -50.38
CA TYR A 159 -17.22 49.48 -51.53
C TYR A 159 -15.74 49.65 -51.19
N ILE A 160 -14.88 49.47 -52.19
CA ILE A 160 -13.49 49.88 -52.13
C ILE A 160 -13.28 51.12 -52.99
N LEU A 161 -12.64 52.12 -52.39
CA LEU A 161 -12.25 53.39 -53.00
C LEU A 161 -10.73 53.38 -53.22
N PRO A 162 -10.24 53.22 -54.46
CA PRO A 162 -8.81 53.18 -54.73
C PRO A 162 -8.07 54.46 -54.35
N ILE A 163 -6.85 54.31 -53.82
CA ILE A 163 -6.04 55.43 -53.30
C ILE A 163 -5.63 56.47 -54.37
N ASN A 164 -5.67 56.08 -55.64
CA ASN A 164 -5.30 56.96 -56.77
C ASN A 164 -6.27 58.15 -56.93
N GLU A 165 -7.54 57.96 -56.58
CA GLU A 165 -8.58 58.99 -56.66
C GLU A 165 -8.52 59.98 -55.47
N LEU A 166 -7.85 59.61 -54.37
CA LEU A 166 -7.60 60.51 -53.24
C LEU A 166 -6.78 61.73 -53.67
N ARG A 167 -5.76 61.53 -54.52
CA ARG A 167 -4.89 62.62 -55.02
C ARG A 167 -5.63 63.65 -55.89
N LYS A 168 -6.82 63.31 -56.39
CA LYS A 168 -7.65 64.17 -57.25
C LYS A 168 -8.68 65.00 -56.47
N GLY A 169 -8.76 64.83 -55.14
CA GLY A 169 -9.77 65.50 -54.30
C GLY A 169 -11.20 64.98 -54.52
N SER A 170 -11.36 63.82 -55.17
CA SER A 170 -12.68 63.24 -55.48
C SER A 170 -13.42 62.75 -54.22
N PHE A 171 -12.68 62.43 -53.16
CA PHE A 171 -13.25 61.90 -51.91
C PHE A 171 -14.01 62.95 -51.10
N GLU A 172 -13.47 64.18 -51.01
CA GLU A 172 -14.16 65.30 -50.34
C GLU A 172 -15.53 65.54 -50.98
N LYS A 173 -15.55 65.64 -52.31
CA LYS A 173 -16.80 65.80 -53.08
C LYS A 173 -17.78 64.64 -52.88
N LEU A 174 -17.28 63.41 -52.79
CA LEU A 174 -18.12 62.24 -52.53
C LEU A 174 -18.74 62.30 -51.13
N PHE A 175 -17.97 62.63 -50.09
CA PHE A 175 -18.47 62.67 -48.72
C PHE A 175 -19.44 63.83 -48.50
N ASP A 176 -19.14 65.02 -49.03
CA ASP A 176 -20.06 66.16 -48.99
C ASP A 176 -21.39 65.84 -49.70
N ALA A 177 -21.31 65.15 -50.84
CA ALA A 177 -22.48 64.73 -51.61
C ALA A 177 -23.26 63.60 -50.92
N LEU A 178 -22.59 62.65 -50.26
CA LEU A 178 -23.22 61.58 -49.48
C LEU A 178 -23.96 62.16 -48.29
N GLU A 179 -23.32 63.04 -47.50
CA GLU A 179 -23.91 63.68 -46.32
C GLU A 179 -25.18 64.47 -46.66
N SER A 180 -25.14 65.18 -47.80
CA SER A 180 -26.28 65.98 -48.28
C SER A 180 -27.45 65.14 -48.81
N ASN A 181 -27.23 63.86 -49.15
CA ASN A 181 -28.20 62.99 -49.83
C ASN A 181 -28.47 61.66 -49.10
N LEU A 182 -28.15 61.53 -47.81
CA LEU A 182 -28.35 60.26 -47.07
C LEU A 182 -29.81 59.79 -47.09
N SER A 183 -30.75 60.70 -46.82
CA SER A 183 -32.18 60.38 -46.76
C SER A 183 -32.79 60.07 -48.13
N SER A 184 -32.31 60.71 -49.20
CA SER A 184 -32.78 60.48 -50.57
C SER A 184 -32.22 59.19 -51.18
N LEU A 185 -31.06 58.73 -50.70
CA LEU A 185 -30.41 57.48 -51.11
C LEU A 185 -30.84 56.26 -50.25
N GLY A 186 -31.66 56.47 -49.21
CA GLY A 186 -32.09 55.39 -48.30
C GLY A 186 -30.96 54.82 -47.44
N ILE A 187 -29.99 55.67 -47.08
CA ILE A 187 -28.81 55.31 -46.27
C ILE A 187 -29.02 55.77 -44.83
N ALA A 188 -28.81 54.88 -43.86
CA ALA A 188 -28.88 55.20 -42.44
C ALA A 188 -27.58 55.83 -41.92
N SER A 189 -26.43 55.29 -42.32
CA SER A 189 -25.10 55.83 -41.98
C SER A 189 -24.03 55.28 -42.93
N TYR A 190 -22.86 55.92 -42.97
CA TYR A 190 -21.68 55.38 -43.64
C TYR A 190 -20.47 55.41 -42.70
N GLY A 191 -19.53 54.51 -42.94
CA GLY A 191 -18.27 54.41 -42.23
C GLY A 191 -17.11 54.22 -43.20
N ILE A 192 -15.99 54.87 -42.92
CA ILE A 192 -14.76 54.71 -43.70
C ILE A 192 -13.68 54.03 -42.87
N LYS A 193 -12.99 53.06 -43.48
CA LYS A 193 -11.88 52.33 -42.88
C LYS A 193 -10.71 52.30 -43.88
N ASN A 194 -9.50 52.54 -43.41
CA ASN A 194 -8.30 52.38 -44.26
C ASN A 194 -7.91 50.89 -44.36
N THR A 195 -7.24 50.50 -45.45
CA THR A 195 -6.68 49.14 -45.58
C THR A 195 -5.77 48.84 -44.38
N THR A 196 -5.99 47.67 -43.77
CA THR A 196 -5.19 47.17 -42.65
C THR A 196 -4.00 46.35 -43.12
N LEU A 197 -2.98 46.17 -42.27
CA LEU A 197 -1.88 45.26 -42.59
C LEU A 197 -2.33 43.79 -42.70
N GLU A 198 -3.43 43.42 -42.04
CA GLU A 198 -4.03 42.08 -42.16
C GLU A 198 -4.51 41.80 -43.58
N GLU A 199 -5.20 42.76 -44.20
CA GLU A 199 -5.64 42.64 -45.60
C GLU A 199 -4.45 42.60 -46.56
N VAL A 200 -3.43 43.44 -46.33
CA VAL A 200 -2.17 43.39 -47.10
C VAL A 200 -1.51 42.01 -46.97
N PHE A 201 -1.47 41.45 -45.76
CA PHE A 201 -0.90 40.13 -45.49
C PHE A 201 -1.68 39.03 -46.22
N LEU A 202 -3.01 39.01 -46.11
CA LEU A 202 -3.87 38.04 -46.80
C LEU A 202 -3.65 38.07 -48.31
N LYS A 203 -3.60 39.26 -48.90
CA LYS A 203 -3.38 39.44 -50.34
C LYS A 203 -1.99 38.97 -50.80
N VAL A 204 -0.95 39.24 -50.01
CA VAL A 204 0.40 38.75 -50.28
C VAL A 204 0.47 37.22 -50.13
N ALA A 205 -0.23 36.67 -49.15
CA ALA A 205 -0.32 35.22 -48.92
C ALA A 205 -1.11 34.50 -50.04
N GLU A 206 -2.25 35.02 -50.47
CA GLU A 206 -3.04 34.48 -51.58
C GLU A 206 -2.28 34.49 -52.90
N LYS A 207 -1.57 35.58 -53.21
CA LYS A 207 -0.67 35.62 -54.38
C LYS A 207 0.39 34.52 -54.31
N SER A 208 0.95 34.26 -53.13
CA SER A 208 1.92 33.18 -52.95
C SER A 208 1.33 31.77 -53.09
N GLN A 209 0.03 31.59 -52.82
CA GLN A 209 -0.66 30.32 -53.13
C GLN A 209 -0.91 30.15 -54.62
N ARG A 210 -1.26 31.21 -55.36
CA ARG A 210 -1.43 31.15 -56.81
C ARG A 210 -0.13 30.83 -57.56
N ASP A 211 1.02 31.26 -57.03
CA ASP A 211 2.34 30.92 -57.61
C ASP A 211 2.76 29.46 -57.36
N VAL A 212 2.14 28.76 -56.40
CA VAL A 212 2.42 27.35 -56.07
C VAL A 212 1.31 26.41 -56.57
N HIS A 213 0.12 26.94 -56.83
CA HIS A 213 -1.07 26.17 -57.15
C HIS A 213 -1.41 26.22 -58.65
N CYS A 214 -0.54 25.61 -59.44
CA CYS A 214 -0.96 24.94 -60.67
C CYS A 214 -0.83 23.43 -60.43
N ASP A 215 -1.53 22.92 -59.41
CA ASP A 215 -1.93 21.52 -59.28
C ASP A 215 -2.75 21.34 -57.99
N GLN A 216 -3.90 20.66 -58.12
CA GLN A 216 -4.83 20.17 -57.09
C GLN A 216 -6.03 21.06 -56.70
N THR A 217 -6.99 21.15 -57.61
CA THR A 217 -8.41 21.36 -57.27
C THR A 217 -8.87 20.29 -56.28
N THR A 218 -9.06 20.65 -55.01
CA THR A 218 -9.87 19.86 -54.06
C THR A 218 -11.04 20.72 -53.61
N LEU A 219 -12.24 20.28 -54.00
CA LEU A 219 -13.51 20.87 -53.61
C LEU A 219 -13.64 20.85 -52.08
N GLY A 220 -13.81 22.03 -51.50
CA GLY A 220 -14.36 22.19 -50.15
C GLY A 220 -15.81 21.72 -50.13
N LEU A 221 -16.04 20.52 -49.60
CA LEU A 221 -17.36 20.06 -49.21
C LEU A 221 -17.61 20.53 -47.77
N ASP A 222 -18.23 21.69 -47.65
CA ASP A 222 -18.85 22.13 -46.41
C ASP A 222 -19.99 21.15 -46.08
N GLY A 223 -19.78 20.37 -45.01
CA GLY A 223 -20.74 19.39 -44.51
C GLY A 223 -21.94 20.06 -43.85
N ALA A 224 -22.90 20.51 -44.65
CA ALA A 224 -24.24 20.83 -44.17
C ALA A 224 -25.11 19.55 -44.17
N GLY A 225 -25.42 19.03 -42.99
CA GLY A 225 -26.36 17.91 -42.84
C GLY A 225 -27.75 18.28 -43.36
N SER A 226 -28.33 17.44 -44.23
CA SER A 226 -29.57 17.69 -44.97
C SER A 226 -30.85 17.79 -44.12
N TYR A 227 -30.80 17.52 -42.81
CA TYR A 227 -31.97 17.53 -41.94
C TYR A 227 -31.60 17.89 -40.49
N LYS A 228 -32.36 18.80 -39.89
CA LYS A 228 -32.23 19.17 -38.47
C LYS A 228 -33.24 18.35 -37.67
N VAL A 229 -32.76 17.35 -36.91
CA VAL A 229 -33.61 16.56 -36.01
C VAL A 229 -33.89 17.39 -34.75
N GLU A 230 -35.16 17.56 -34.37
CA GLU A 230 -35.54 18.29 -33.14
C GLU A 230 -36.36 17.38 -32.20
N GLY A 231 -36.31 17.66 -30.89
CA GLY A 231 -37.10 16.96 -29.87
C GLY A 231 -36.50 15.65 -29.33
N LYS A 232 -37.34 14.71 -28.88
CA LYS A 232 -36.91 13.46 -28.21
C LYS A 232 -36.07 12.52 -29.09
N MET A 233 -36.26 12.58 -30.41
CA MET A 233 -35.51 11.77 -31.37
C MET A 233 -34.04 12.23 -31.46
N LEU A 234 -33.78 13.54 -31.31
CA LEU A 234 -32.44 14.10 -31.19
C LEU A 234 -31.73 13.58 -29.93
N LEU A 235 -32.42 13.53 -28.78
CA LEU A 235 -31.84 13.03 -27.54
C LEU A 235 -31.43 11.55 -27.63
N LEU A 236 -32.24 10.72 -28.28
CA LEU A 236 -31.92 9.31 -28.54
C LEU A 236 -30.72 9.18 -29.49
N GLN A 237 -30.66 9.99 -30.54
CA GLN A 237 -29.54 9.98 -31.49
C GLN A 237 -28.24 10.49 -30.85
N GLN A 238 -28.32 11.54 -30.01
CA GLN A 238 -27.19 12.03 -29.22
C GLN A 238 -26.71 10.97 -28.23
N PHE A 239 -27.63 10.31 -27.51
CA PHE A 239 -27.28 9.24 -26.57
C PHE A 239 -26.59 8.06 -27.29
N SER A 240 -27.14 7.61 -28.41
CA SER A 240 -26.54 6.59 -29.26
C SER A 240 -25.14 7.00 -29.75
N THR A 241 -25.00 8.25 -30.19
CA THR A 241 -23.71 8.79 -30.66
C THR A 241 -22.69 8.88 -29.53
N ILE A 242 -23.10 9.24 -28.30
CA ILE A 242 -22.22 9.26 -27.13
C ILE A 242 -21.79 7.83 -26.77
N LEU A 243 -22.70 6.85 -26.81
CA LEU A 243 -22.37 5.44 -26.59
C LEU A 243 -21.41 4.92 -27.66
N LEU A 244 -21.66 5.24 -28.92
CA LEU A 244 -20.80 4.87 -30.05
C LEU A 244 -19.41 5.50 -29.92
N LYS A 245 -19.34 6.79 -29.60
CA LYS A 245 -18.07 7.50 -29.32
C LYS A 245 -17.33 6.85 -28.16
N ARG A 246 -18.04 6.53 -27.07
CA ARG A 246 -17.44 5.87 -25.89
C ARG A 246 -16.93 4.49 -26.27
N PHE A 247 -17.67 3.72 -27.07
CA PHE A 247 -17.22 2.43 -27.59
C PHE A 247 -15.95 2.55 -28.46
N TYR A 248 -15.89 3.49 -29.39
CA TYR A 248 -14.69 3.72 -30.21
C TYR A 248 -13.49 4.17 -29.39
N CYS A 249 -13.68 5.07 -28.41
CA CYS A 249 -12.62 5.47 -27.49
C CYS A 249 -12.13 4.29 -26.63
N THR A 250 -13.05 3.48 -26.12
CA THR A 250 -12.72 2.28 -25.32
C THR A 250 -11.99 1.23 -26.15
N LYS A 251 -12.42 0.97 -27.38
CA LYS A 251 -11.75 0.04 -28.30
C LYS A 251 -10.35 0.52 -28.69
N ARG A 252 -10.18 1.83 -28.92
CA ARG A 252 -8.88 2.43 -29.24
C ARG A 252 -7.94 2.47 -28.03
N ASN A 253 -8.48 2.60 -26.82
CA ASN A 253 -7.71 2.55 -25.58
C ASN A 253 -7.66 1.13 -24.96
N TRP A 254 -7.28 0.13 -25.77
CA TRP A 254 -7.19 -1.28 -25.34
C TRP A 254 -6.27 -1.47 -24.13
N LYS A 255 -5.18 -0.70 -24.04
CA LYS A 255 -4.24 -0.74 -22.89
C LYS A 255 -4.92 -0.31 -21.59
N GLY A 256 -5.75 0.75 -21.63
CA GLY A 256 -6.51 1.21 -20.48
C GLY A 256 -7.59 0.21 -20.05
N LEU A 257 -8.31 -0.39 -21.01
CA LEU A 257 -9.33 -1.40 -20.73
C LEU A 257 -8.72 -2.64 -20.07
N PHE A 258 -7.60 -3.13 -20.60
CA PHE A 258 -6.89 -4.28 -20.04
C PHE A 258 -6.47 -4.01 -18.59
N SER A 259 -5.90 -2.84 -18.30
CA SER A 259 -5.51 -2.47 -16.94
C SER A 259 -6.69 -2.33 -15.98
N GLN A 260 -7.84 -1.82 -16.44
CA GLN A 260 -9.01 -1.59 -15.59
C GLN A 260 -9.76 -2.87 -15.23
N ILE A 261 -9.68 -3.92 -16.07
CA ILE A 261 -10.36 -5.21 -15.82
C ILE A 261 -9.42 -6.20 -15.13
N LEU A 262 -8.17 -6.31 -15.58
CA LEU A 262 -7.24 -7.31 -15.08
C LEU A 262 -6.81 -7.02 -13.64
N LEU A 263 -6.61 -5.74 -13.29
CA LEU A 263 -6.08 -5.36 -11.98
C LEU A 263 -7.08 -5.63 -10.83
N PRO A 264 -8.38 -5.29 -10.92
CA PRO A 264 -9.36 -5.74 -9.94
C PRO A 264 -9.50 -7.26 -9.87
N ALA A 265 -9.49 -7.95 -11.02
CA ALA A 265 -9.58 -9.42 -11.03
C ALA A 265 -8.39 -10.09 -10.33
N PHE A 266 -7.18 -9.54 -10.53
CA PHE A 266 -5.98 -9.96 -9.84
C PHE A 266 -6.02 -9.71 -8.33
N PHE A 267 -6.54 -8.55 -7.90
CA PHE A 267 -6.69 -8.30 -6.46
C PHE A 267 -7.74 -9.21 -5.81
N VAL A 268 -8.84 -9.51 -6.50
CA VAL A 268 -9.83 -10.47 -6.02
C VAL A 268 -9.24 -11.87 -5.92
N SER A 269 -8.41 -12.30 -6.89
CA SER A 269 -7.77 -13.63 -6.82
C SER A 269 -6.76 -13.74 -5.68
N ILE A 270 -5.98 -12.68 -5.41
CA ILE A 270 -5.11 -12.62 -4.23
C ILE A 270 -5.95 -12.68 -2.94
N ALA A 271 -6.99 -11.85 -2.83
CA ALA A 271 -7.83 -11.80 -1.65
C ALA A 271 -8.49 -13.15 -1.38
N MET A 272 -8.99 -13.83 -2.42
CA MET A 272 -9.58 -15.16 -2.30
C MET A 272 -8.54 -16.22 -1.91
N SER A 273 -7.32 -16.14 -2.46
CA SER A 273 -6.23 -17.04 -2.08
C SER A 273 -5.88 -16.90 -0.59
N VAL A 274 -5.77 -15.67 -0.09
CA VAL A 274 -5.53 -15.39 1.33
C VAL A 274 -6.70 -15.88 2.20
N ALA A 275 -7.94 -15.64 1.78
CA ALA A 275 -9.13 -16.11 2.49
C ALA A 275 -9.18 -17.64 2.58
N LEU A 276 -8.76 -18.36 1.53
CA LEU A 276 -8.69 -19.82 1.53
C LEU A 276 -7.55 -20.38 2.39
N THR A 277 -6.48 -19.61 2.64
CA THR A 277 -5.41 -20.01 3.57
C THR A 277 -5.78 -19.78 5.04
N ALA A 278 -6.81 -18.98 5.34
CA ALA A 278 -7.22 -18.75 6.70
C ALA A 278 -7.80 -20.04 7.30
N PRO A 279 -7.35 -20.46 8.50
CA PRO A 279 -7.87 -21.66 9.15
C PRO A 279 -9.36 -21.48 9.44
N LYS A 280 -10.17 -22.46 9.06
CA LYS A 280 -11.59 -22.48 9.41
C LYS A 280 -11.73 -22.71 10.91
N VAL A 281 -12.52 -21.87 11.57
CA VAL A 281 -12.92 -22.05 12.97
C VAL A 281 -14.05 -23.07 13.00
N GLU A 282 -13.70 -24.34 12.85
CA GLU A 282 -14.63 -25.46 13.07
C GLU A 282 -14.60 -25.88 14.54
N ASP A 283 -15.62 -26.63 14.97
CA ASP A 283 -15.64 -27.20 16.31
C ASP A 283 -14.39 -28.06 16.54
N LEU A 284 -13.66 -27.74 17.60
CA LEU A 284 -12.42 -28.43 17.93
C LEU A 284 -12.75 -29.87 18.39
N PRO A 285 -12.06 -30.90 17.88
CA PRO A 285 -12.31 -32.27 18.30
C PRO A 285 -11.96 -32.47 19.78
N PRO A 286 -12.58 -33.47 20.44
CA PRO A 286 -12.22 -33.81 21.81
C PRO A 286 -10.75 -34.18 21.91
N LEU A 287 -10.08 -33.68 22.95
CA LEU A 287 -8.65 -33.88 23.16
C LEU A 287 -8.41 -34.73 24.41
N VAL A 288 -7.72 -35.86 24.24
CA VAL A 288 -7.28 -36.71 25.36
C VAL A 288 -6.07 -36.07 26.05
N LEU A 289 -6.21 -35.79 27.35
CA LEU A 289 -5.20 -35.13 28.17
C LEU A 289 -4.24 -36.16 28.78
N SER A 290 -3.17 -36.44 28.05
CA SER A 290 -2.06 -37.32 28.46
C SER A 290 -0.72 -36.71 28.07
N THR A 291 0.38 -37.11 28.71
CA THR A 291 1.74 -36.61 28.37
C THR A 291 2.08 -36.88 26.90
N SER A 292 1.45 -37.89 26.30
CA SER A 292 1.65 -38.29 24.93
C SER A 292 1.27 -37.27 23.86
N GLN A 293 0.36 -36.33 24.18
CA GLN A 293 0.00 -35.26 23.26
C GLN A 293 1.21 -34.36 22.89
N TYR A 294 2.27 -34.36 23.71
CA TYR A 294 3.47 -33.58 23.49
C TYR A 294 4.57 -34.33 22.74
N TYR A 295 4.41 -35.62 22.41
CA TYR A 295 5.49 -36.39 21.77
C TYR A 295 5.87 -35.86 20.41
N ASN A 296 4.90 -35.50 19.56
CA ASN A 296 5.19 -34.96 18.22
C ASN A 296 6.07 -33.70 18.28
N TYR A 297 5.91 -32.87 19.31
CA TYR A 297 6.68 -31.62 19.49
C TYR A 297 8.04 -31.80 20.17
N THR A 298 8.27 -32.95 20.81
CA THR A 298 9.48 -33.20 21.60
C THR A 298 10.49 -34.11 20.91
N GLN A 299 10.13 -34.65 19.74
CA GLN A 299 11.04 -35.48 18.94
C GLN A 299 12.11 -34.66 18.21
N PRO A 300 13.31 -35.25 17.99
CA PRO A 300 13.72 -36.62 18.30
C PRO A 300 14.21 -36.83 19.75
N LYS A 301 14.38 -35.76 20.53
CA LYS A 301 15.06 -35.81 21.84
C LYS A 301 14.16 -36.26 23.01
N GLY A 302 12.83 -36.32 22.83
CA GLY A 302 11.85 -36.76 23.83
C GLY A 302 11.45 -35.69 24.86
N ASN A 303 10.30 -35.92 25.50
CA ASN A 303 9.75 -35.11 26.58
C ASN A 303 10.51 -35.38 27.90
N VAL A 304 10.88 -34.33 28.61
CA VAL A 304 11.71 -34.36 29.80
C VAL A 304 10.86 -33.96 31.01
N ILE A 305 10.76 -34.87 31.97
CA ILE A 305 9.94 -34.70 33.18
C ILE A 305 10.87 -34.83 34.40
N PRO A 306 11.34 -33.71 34.96
CA PRO A 306 12.05 -33.72 36.23
C PRO A 306 11.16 -34.21 37.37
N TYR A 307 11.75 -34.91 38.33
CA TYR A 307 11.10 -35.26 39.58
C TYR A 307 12.02 -35.05 40.77
N SER A 308 11.41 -34.70 41.90
CA SER A 308 12.10 -34.52 43.17
C SER A 308 11.48 -35.43 44.23
N ARG A 309 12.32 -36.06 45.04
CA ARG A 309 11.95 -36.86 46.20
C ARG A 309 12.52 -36.23 47.45
N ASN A 310 11.63 -35.69 48.27
CA ASN A 310 12.00 -35.37 49.63
C ASN A 310 11.84 -36.64 50.45
N LYS A 311 12.98 -37.27 50.75
CA LYS A 311 13.01 -38.45 51.61
C LYS A 311 12.37 -38.04 52.94
N LEU A 312 11.38 -38.80 53.41
CA LEU A 312 10.91 -38.67 54.79
C LEU A 312 12.15 -38.69 55.69
N ASP A 313 12.33 -37.65 56.51
CA ASP A 313 13.23 -37.74 57.65
C ASP A 313 12.88 -39.03 58.41
N LEU A 314 13.89 -39.88 58.60
CA LEU A 314 13.80 -41.17 59.27
C LEU A 314 13.40 -41.08 60.75
N GLU A 315 12.94 -39.92 61.23
CA GLU A 315 12.67 -39.65 62.64
C GLU A 315 11.20 -39.81 63.06
N CYS A 316 10.27 -40.12 62.16
CA CYS A 316 8.94 -40.53 62.60
C CYS A 316 8.71 -42.03 62.46
N ASN A 317 8.79 -42.75 63.57
CA ASN A 317 8.10 -44.03 63.82
C ASN A 317 6.57 -43.79 63.86
N CYS A 318 6.04 -43.17 62.81
CA CYS A 318 4.63 -42.95 62.63
C CYS A 318 4.01 -44.29 62.19
N GLU A 319 3.27 -44.96 63.08
CA GLU A 319 2.46 -46.12 62.72
C GLU A 319 1.62 -45.81 61.46
N ARG A 320 1.48 -46.77 60.54
CA ARG A 320 0.70 -46.64 59.30
C ARG A 320 -0.76 -46.30 59.61
N TRP A 321 -1.11 -45.02 59.68
CA TRP A 321 -2.45 -44.56 60.07
C TRP A 321 -3.47 -44.57 58.93
N SER A 322 -3.03 -44.53 57.68
CA SER A 322 -3.89 -44.67 56.51
C SER A 322 -3.60 -45.98 55.78
N LYS A 323 -4.64 -46.57 55.19
CA LYS A 323 -4.52 -47.68 54.22
C LYS A 323 -3.99 -47.20 52.86
N ASP A 324 -3.83 -45.89 52.71
CA ASP A 324 -3.36 -45.27 51.48
C ASP A 324 -1.83 -45.40 51.31
N ALA A 325 -1.39 -45.34 50.06
CA ALA A 325 -0.02 -45.50 49.65
C ALA A 325 0.88 -44.34 50.08
N ASN A 326 2.13 -44.65 50.41
CA ASN A 326 3.14 -43.64 50.74
C ASN A 326 3.63 -42.91 49.47
N SER A 327 4.24 -41.74 49.66
CA SER A 327 4.94 -40.96 48.63
C SER A 327 5.90 -41.78 47.76
N GLU A 328 6.67 -42.71 48.35
CA GLU A 328 7.56 -43.62 47.61
C GLU A 328 6.80 -44.67 46.80
N GLU A 329 5.67 -45.18 47.32
CA GLU A 329 4.81 -46.13 46.60
C GLU A 329 4.12 -45.44 45.41
N VAL A 330 3.70 -44.18 45.58
CA VAL A 330 3.18 -43.33 44.48
C VAL A 330 4.26 -43.06 43.45
N PHE A 331 5.47 -42.70 43.87
CA PHE A 331 6.60 -42.46 42.98
C PHE A 331 6.99 -43.69 42.16
N ALA A 332 7.06 -44.87 42.80
CA ALA A 332 7.38 -46.12 42.14
C ALA A 332 6.44 -46.44 40.96
N THR A 333 5.20 -45.94 40.99
CA THR A 333 4.24 -46.17 39.91
C THR A 333 4.60 -45.51 38.59
N LEU A 334 5.43 -44.46 38.59
CA LEU A 334 5.89 -43.78 37.37
C LEU A 334 6.78 -44.67 36.50
N PHE A 335 7.42 -45.68 37.10
CA PHE A 335 8.31 -46.63 36.43
C PHE A 335 7.62 -47.94 36.06
N LEU A 336 6.31 -48.07 36.35
CA LEU A 336 5.54 -49.20 35.87
C LEU A 336 5.51 -49.22 34.32
N PRO A 337 5.23 -50.39 33.70
CA PRO A 337 5.13 -50.50 32.24
C PRO A 337 4.17 -49.48 31.62
N SER A 338 3.17 -49.00 32.36
CA SER A 338 2.23 -47.98 31.88
C SER A 338 2.77 -46.56 31.81
N GLY A 339 3.99 -46.35 32.31
CA GLY A 339 4.66 -45.06 32.37
C GLY A 339 3.91 -43.99 33.15
N VAL A 340 4.19 -42.74 32.80
CA VAL A 340 3.72 -41.55 33.52
C VAL A 340 2.28 -41.19 33.17
N GLY A 341 1.85 -41.46 31.93
CA GLY A 341 0.55 -41.07 31.39
C GLY A 341 -0.59 -42.05 31.66
N ALA A 342 -1.73 -41.79 30.99
CA ALA A 342 -2.95 -42.60 31.06
C ALA A 342 -3.21 -43.43 29.80
N THR A 343 -2.38 -43.29 28.76
CA THR A 343 -2.64 -43.79 27.40
C THR A 343 -1.90 -45.09 27.05
N CYS A 344 -0.97 -45.56 27.88
CA CYS A 344 -0.25 -46.80 27.61
C CYS A 344 -0.51 -47.83 28.71
N VAL A 345 -1.77 -48.18 28.94
CA VAL A 345 -2.16 -49.12 30.01
C VAL A 345 -2.14 -50.56 29.47
N LEU A 346 -1.88 -51.55 30.34
CA LEU A 346 -1.93 -52.96 29.96
C LEU A 346 -3.38 -53.41 29.66
N ILE A 347 -3.55 -54.28 28.65
CA ILE A 347 -4.87 -54.79 28.23
C ILE A 347 -5.56 -55.62 29.32
N SER A 348 -4.79 -56.34 30.15
CA SER A 348 -5.35 -57.19 31.21
C SER A 348 -4.53 -57.12 32.50
N PRO A 349 -5.21 -57.03 33.67
CA PRO A 349 -4.55 -57.02 34.99
C PRO A 349 -4.01 -58.39 35.44
N PHE A 350 -4.45 -59.50 34.83
CA PHE A 350 -4.14 -60.86 35.32
C PHE A 350 -3.35 -61.72 34.32
N ASN A 351 -2.71 -61.12 33.30
CA ASN A 351 -2.01 -61.90 32.30
C ASN A 351 -0.69 -62.46 32.84
N ASN A 352 -0.58 -63.79 32.91
CA ASN A 352 0.53 -64.53 33.52
C ASN A 352 1.78 -64.66 32.62
N SER A 353 1.79 -64.04 31.43
CA SER A 353 2.93 -64.04 30.50
C SER A 353 3.79 -62.77 30.56
N PHE A 354 3.51 -61.88 31.52
CA PHE A 354 4.27 -60.64 31.72
C PHE A 354 5.49 -60.93 32.61
N ASP A 355 6.60 -61.38 32.01
CA ASP A 355 7.87 -61.50 32.72
C ASP A 355 8.37 -60.09 33.08
N GLU A 356 8.52 -59.78 34.36
CA GLU A 356 9.09 -58.53 34.90
C GLU A 356 10.51 -58.22 34.36
N LYS A 357 11.13 -59.17 33.63
CA LYS A 357 12.46 -59.07 33.02
C LYS A 357 12.45 -58.74 31.51
N MET A 358 11.31 -58.39 30.91
CA MET A 358 11.33 -57.92 29.53
C MET A 358 12.00 -56.54 29.46
N ASN A 359 13.15 -56.46 28.78
CA ASN A 359 13.90 -55.22 28.63
C ASN A 359 13.17 -54.31 27.62
N PHE A 360 12.27 -53.44 28.10
CA PHE A 360 11.46 -52.51 27.29
C PHE A 360 12.28 -51.46 26.52
N SER A 361 13.61 -51.56 26.52
CA SER A 361 14.50 -50.77 25.67
C SER A 361 14.43 -51.17 24.19
N ALA A 362 13.84 -52.32 23.84
CA ALA A 362 13.62 -52.74 22.46
C ALA A 362 12.40 -52.02 21.86
N ARG A 363 12.67 -50.97 21.09
CA ARG A 363 11.73 -50.00 20.52
C ARG A 363 10.95 -50.55 19.32
N ASN A 364 10.13 -51.59 19.49
CA ASN A 364 9.24 -52.01 18.41
C ASN A 364 7.80 -52.17 18.90
N TYR A 365 6.93 -51.25 18.48
CA TYR A 365 5.51 -51.26 18.85
C TYR A 365 4.82 -52.54 18.41
N ASP A 366 5.21 -53.10 17.27
CA ASP A 366 4.67 -54.36 16.74
C ASP A 366 4.84 -55.55 17.70
N LEU A 367 5.85 -55.52 18.57
CA LEU A 367 6.08 -56.55 19.60
C LEU A 367 5.35 -56.26 20.92
N LEU A 368 4.99 -55.00 21.16
CA LEU A 368 4.39 -54.52 22.41
C LEU A 368 2.86 -54.35 22.31
N SER A 369 2.32 -54.25 21.10
CA SER A 369 0.87 -54.11 20.81
C SER A 369 0.02 -55.26 21.37
N ALA A 370 0.61 -56.44 21.60
CA ALA A 370 -0.07 -57.57 22.21
C ALA A 370 -0.37 -57.39 23.72
N PHE A 371 0.28 -56.41 24.37
CA PHE A 371 0.19 -56.20 25.82
C PHE A 371 -0.42 -54.87 26.22
N PHE A 372 -0.37 -53.86 25.36
CA PHE A 372 -0.83 -52.49 25.64
C PHE A 372 -2.06 -52.13 24.80
N GLU A 373 -2.92 -51.28 25.36
CA GLU A 373 -4.06 -50.70 24.65
C GLU A 373 -3.63 -49.99 23.34
N PRO A 374 -4.45 -50.01 22.27
CA PRO A 374 -4.14 -49.36 20.99
C PRO A 374 -3.85 -47.86 21.11
N SER A 375 -4.35 -47.20 22.16
CA SER A 375 -4.03 -45.80 22.47
C SER A 375 -2.53 -45.53 22.71
N CYS A 376 -1.73 -46.59 22.94
CA CYS A 376 -0.28 -46.50 23.06
C CYS A 376 0.45 -46.39 21.70
N GLU A 377 -0.21 -46.66 20.58
CA GLU A 377 0.39 -46.56 19.23
C GLU A 377 1.01 -45.18 18.96
N SER A 378 0.25 -44.14 19.30
CA SER A 378 0.66 -42.73 19.16
C SER A 378 1.97 -42.38 19.88
N VAL A 379 2.38 -43.19 20.84
CA VAL A 379 3.61 -43.01 21.63
C VAL A 379 4.85 -43.51 20.91
N PHE A 380 4.69 -44.44 19.96
CA PHE A 380 5.78 -45.09 19.24
C PHE A 380 5.93 -44.64 17.79
N VAL A 381 4.99 -43.84 17.26
CA VAL A 381 5.12 -43.25 15.93
C VAL A 381 6.16 -42.11 15.96
N PRO A 382 7.21 -42.14 15.10
CA PRO A 382 8.12 -41.02 14.97
C PRO A 382 7.38 -39.80 14.39
N GLY A 383 7.36 -38.71 15.14
CA GLY A 383 6.86 -37.39 14.77
C GLY A 383 7.83 -36.63 13.86
N VAL A 384 7.36 -35.52 13.30
CA VAL A 384 8.13 -34.71 12.35
C VAL A 384 9.10 -33.82 13.13
N PRO A 385 10.41 -33.79 12.81
CA PRO A 385 11.37 -32.95 13.52
C PRO A 385 11.06 -31.46 13.29
N PHE A 386 10.84 -30.72 14.39
CA PHE A 386 10.51 -29.29 14.37
C PHE A 386 11.74 -28.37 14.30
N ASP A 387 12.93 -28.89 13.98
CA ASP A 387 14.18 -28.10 13.94
C ASP A 387 14.09 -26.90 12.97
N ASN A 388 13.15 -26.91 12.01
CA ASN A 388 12.89 -25.79 11.09
C ASN A 388 11.98 -24.67 11.64
N PHE A 389 11.24 -24.90 12.73
CA PHE A 389 10.24 -23.96 13.27
C PHE A 389 10.67 -23.25 14.55
N VAL A 390 11.81 -23.64 15.11
CA VAL A 390 12.37 -23.03 16.32
C VAL A 390 13.60 -22.23 15.91
N PRO A 391 13.58 -20.88 16.01
CA PRO A 391 14.78 -20.09 15.84
C PRO A 391 15.83 -20.60 16.84
N GLN A 392 17.03 -20.90 16.34
CA GLN A 392 18.15 -21.25 17.20
C GLN A 392 18.36 -20.12 18.21
N SER A 393 18.58 -20.46 19.48
CA SER A 393 18.92 -19.46 20.49
C SER A 393 20.13 -18.65 20.02
N PRO A 394 20.19 -17.32 20.20
CA PRO A 394 21.27 -16.47 19.73
C PRO A 394 22.65 -16.70 20.42
N THR A 395 22.84 -17.85 21.05
CA THR A 395 24.10 -18.28 21.66
C THR A 395 24.34 -19.72 21.25
N ASN A 396 25.39 -19.95 20.47
CA ASN A 396 26.00 -21.26 20.30
C ASN A 396 26.41 -21.75 21.70
N ILE A 397 25.59 -22.59 22.32
CA ILE A 397 26.06 -23.44 23.42
C ILE A 397 27.02 -24.43 22.75
N PRO A 398 28.30 -24.49 23.13
CA PRO A 398 29.23 -25.40 22.50
C PRO A 398 28.71 -26.83 22.63
N HIS A 399 28.51 -27.47 21.49
CA HIS A 399 28.26 -28.90 21.43
C HIS A 399 29.47 -29.63 22.02
N MET A 400 29.17 -30.47 23.01
CA MET A 400 30.04 -31.52 23.55
C MET A 400 30.80 -32.23 22.43
N SER A 401 32.10 -31.95 22.31
CA SER A 401 33.05 -32.79 21.60
C SER A 401 34.02 -33.36 22.63
N ASN A 402 34.23 -34.66 22.50
CA ASN A 402 35.11 -35.50 23.31
C ASN A 402 36.41 -34.79 23.70
N PHE A 403 36.50 -34.32 24.95
CA PHE A 403 37.76 -33.98 25.57
C PHE A 403 37.87 -34.75 26.88
N MET A 404 38.64 -35.84 26.83
CA MET A 404 39.33 -36.37 27.99
C MET A 404 40.42 -35.35 28.37
N PRO A 405 40.44 -34.78 29.59
CA PRO A 405 41.64 -34.14 30.09
C PRO A 405 42.35 -35.08 31.06
N ASN A 406 43.66 -35.24 30.82
CA ASN A 406 44.58 -35.91 31.71
C ASN A 406 44.50 -35.32 33.13
N ILE A 407 44.35 -36.22 34.10
CA ILE A 407 44.43 -35.93 35.52
C ILE A 407 45.82 -35.39 35.83
N THR A 408 45.90 -34.10 36.16
CA THR A 408 46.96 -33.59 37.02
C THR A 408 46.31 -33.07 38.29
N THR A 409 46.80 -33.64 39.40
CA THR A 409 46.36 -33.44 40.77
C THR A 409 46.49 -31.98 41.19
N LEU A 410 45.37 -31.34 41.48
CA LEU A 410 45.29 -30.21 42.40
C LEU A 410 44.18 -30.49 43.40
N GLN A 411 44.53 -30.47 44.68
CA GLN A 411 43.57 -30.48 45.78
C GLN A 411 42.61 -29.31 45.62
N SER A 412 41.31 -29.60 45.52
CA SER A 412 40.26 -28.63 45.81
C SER A 412 39.09 -29.36 46.45
N THR A 413 38.70 -28.90 47.63
CA THR A 413 37.42 -29.16 48.29
C THR A 413 36.27 -29.21 47.28
N GLU A 414 35.61 -30.36 47.15
CA GLU A 414 34.55 -30.58 46.15
C GLU A 414 33.40 -29.56 46.32
N PRO A 415 33.09 -28.72 45.32
CA PRO A 415 31.86 -27.93 45.33
C PRO A 415 30.63 -28.85 45.16
N PRO A 416 29.42 -28.43 45.59
CA PRO A 416 28.24 -29.25 45.44
C PRO A 416 27.98 -29.56 43.96
N LYS A 417 27.76 -30.84 43.62
CA LYS A 417 27.38 -31.31 42.27
C LYS A 417 26.04 -30.69 41.86
N ARG A 418 26.07 -29.53 41.22
CA ARG A 418 24.89 -28.81 40.74
C ARG A 418 24.46 -29.37 39.38
N TYR A 419 23.14 -29.49 39.16
CA TYR A 419 22.56 -30.01 37.92
C TYR A 419 22.13 -28.94 36.91
N TYR A 420 22.48 -27.68 37.15
CA TYR A 420 22.11 -26.54 36.34
C TYR A 420 23.25 -25.53 36.28
N PRO A 421 23.42 -24.83 35.14
CA PRO A 421 24.43 -23.79 35.03
C PRO A 421 24.04 -22.56 35.86
N ASN A 422 25.02 -21.88 36.43
CA ASN A 422 24.79 -20.55 36.98
C ASN A 422 24.93 -19.53 35.84
N CYS A 423 23.93 -18.67 35.65
CA CYS A 423 23.94 -17.68 34.57
C CYS A 423 23.83 -16.27 35.12
N HIS A 424 24.64 -15.36 34.60
CA HIS A 424 24.59 -13.93 34.88
C HIS A 424 24.21 -13.15 33.61
N CYS A 425 23.70 -11.93 33.79
CA CYS A 425 23.40 -11.06 32.65
C CYS A 425 24.72 -10.61 32.02
N SER A 426 24.83 -10.67 30.69
CA SER A 426 25.96 -10.11 29.95
C SER A 426 26.09 -8.61 30.23
N ASP A 427 27.30 -8.09 30.25
CA ASP A 427 27.57 -6.66 30.49
C ASP A 427 26.83 -5.76 29.48
N ASP A 428 26.63 -6.24 28.25
CA ASP A 428 25.89 -5.56 27.19
C ASP A 428 24.36 -5.65 27.33
N LYS A 429 23.84 -6.37 28.34
CA LYS A 429 22.42 -6.62 28.61
C LYS A 429 21.62 -7.27 27.46
N THR A 430 22.31 -7.82 26.46
CA THR A 430 21.71 -8.47 25.28
C THR A 430 21.40 -9.96 25.48
N GLY A 431 21.92 -10.58 26.55
CA GLY A 431 21.75 -12.01 26.82
C GLY A 431 22.28 -12.44 28.19
N TYR A 432 22.31 -13.76 28.40
CA TYR A 432 22.84 -14.39 29.60
C TYR A 432 24.10 -15.17 29.26
N VAL A 433 25.11 -15.07 30.12
CA VAL A 433 26.34 -15.87 30.05
C VAL A 433 26.28 -16.90 31.17
N CYS A 434 26.43 -18.17 30.81
CA CYS A 434 26.27 -19.30 31.71
C CYS A 434 27.61 -20.02 31.94
N GLU A 435 27.83 -20.52 33.15
CA GLU A 435 28.97 -21.36 33.49
C GLU A 435 28.78 -22.80 32.96
N ASP A 436 29.86 -23.42 32.49
CA ASP A 436 29.86 -24.80 31.98
C ASP A 436 30.08 -25.87 33.07
N TYR A 437 30.28 -25.46 34.32
CA TYR A 437 30.57 -26.38 35.43
C TYR A 437 29.28 -26.91 36.09
N TYR A 438 28.61 -27.86 35.45
CA TYR A 438 27.47 -28.59 35.99
C TYR A 438 27.48 -30.05 35.52
N THR A 439 26.74 -30.92 36.23
CA THR A 439 26.62 -32.34 35.88
C THR A 439 25.19 -32.68 35.48
N ASP A 440 25.00 -33.49 34.44
CA ASP A 440 23.67 -33.93 34.05
C ASP A 440 23.01 -34.79 35.15
N PRO A 441 21.72 -34.56 35.47
CA PRO A 441 21.01 -35.35 36.46
C PRO A 441 20.82 -36.80 35.96
N PRO A 442 20.75 -37.79 36.88
CA PRO A 442 20.41 -39.16 36.53
C PRO A 442 19.08 -39.23 35.77
N SER A 443 19.10 -39.83 34.59
CA SER A 443 17.92 -39.91 33.70
C SER A 443 17.51 -41.35 33.43
N VAL A 444 16.21 -41.62 33.45
CA VAL A 444 15.63 -42.91 33.05
C VAL A 444 14.55 -42.67 32.01
N LYS A 445 14.60 -43.40 30.90
CA LYS A 445 13.56 -43.35 29.87
C LYS A 445 12.52 -44.42 30.17
N VAL A 446 11.25 -44.02 30.31
CA VAL A 446 10.13 -44.94 30.54
C VAL A 446 9.54 -45.46 29.23
N VAL A 447 8.67 -46.48 29.31
CA VAL A 447 8.01 -47.13 28.15
C VAL A 447 7.28 -46.12 27.27
N THR A 448 6.68 -45.09 27.88
CA THR A 448 6.02 -44.00 27.15
C THR A 448 6.98 -43.03 26.45
N SER A 449 8.28 -43.34 26.35
CA SER A 449 9.32 -42.48 25.79
C SER A 449 9.59 -41.15 26.50
N ASP A 450 8.94 -40.90 27.65
CA ASP A 450 9.29 -39.79 28.54
C ASP A 450 10.63 -40.05 29.24
N ILE A 451 11.41 -38.99 29.45
CA ILE A 451 12.69 -39.03 30.16
C ILE A 451 12.48 -38.44 31.55
N LEU A 452 12.53 -39.29 32.57
CA LEU A 452 12.45 -38.89 33.97
C LEU A 452 13.84 -38.47 34.48
N LEU A 453 13.96 -37.26 35.05
CA LEU A 453 15.21 -36.74 35.61
C LEU A 453 15.14 -36.64 37.14
N ASP A 454 16.07 -37.26 37.86
CA ASP A 454 16.14 -37.15 39.33
C ASP A 454 16.84 -35.84 39.74
N ILE A 455 16.05 -34.90 40.28
CA ILE A 455 16.53 -33.60 40.78
C ILE A 455 16.41 -33.47 42.30
N SER A 456 16.21 -34.57 43.03
CA SER A 456 15.92 -34.60 44.48
C SER A 456 16.96 -33.90 45.37
N ARG A 457 18.19 -33.70 44.88
CA ARG A 457 19.31 -33.09 45.61
C ARG A 457 19.51 -31.59 45.31
N GLN A 458 18.60 -30.98 44.56
CA GLN A 458 18.70 -29.60 44.09
C GLN A 458 17.48 -28.79 44.52
N ASN A 459 17.63 -27.47 44.57
CA ASN A 459 16.49 -26.58 44.70
C ASN A 459 15.65 -26.62 43.41
N GLU A 460 14.42 -27.11 43.50
CA GLU A 460 13.48 -27.26 42.38
C GLU A 460 13.29 -25.94 41.61
N HIS A 461 13.10 -24.83 42.34
CA HIS A 461 12.82 -23.52 41.76
C HIS A 461 14.00 -23.00 40.92
N GLU A 462 15.22 -23.11 41.44
CA GLU A 462 16.44 -22.71 40.73
C GLU A 462 16.71 -23.62 39.55
N TYR A 463 16.60 -24.94 39.74
CA TYR A 463 16.76 -25.90 38.65
C TYR A 463 15.82 -25.57 37.48
N PHE A 464 14.54 -25.31 37.76
CA PHE A 464 13.59 -24.95 36.71
C PHE A 464 13.96 -23.63 36.03
N LEU A 465 14.32 -22.59 36.79
CA LEU A 465 14.66 -21.28 36.24
C LEU A 465 15.87 -21.38 35.28
N TYR A 466 17.00 -21.89 35.75
CA TYR A 466 18.26 -21.90 35.00
C TYR A 466 18.25 -22.88 33.81
N THR A 467 17.52 -24.00 33.90
CA THR A 467 17.43 -24.97 32.79
C THR A 467 16.28 -24.71 31.82
N THR A 468 15.54 -23.59 31.97
CA THR A 468 14.41 -23.26 31.09
C THR A 468 14.81 -23.16 29.61
N GLY A 469 16.00 -22.61 29.32
CA GLY A 469 16.53 -22.54 27.96
C GLY A 469 16.91 -23.91 27.39
N MET A 470 17.54 -24.76 28.20
CA MET A 470 18.03 -26.10 27.80
C MET A 470 16.90 -27.06 27.41
N TYR A 471 15.77 -27.01 28.12
CA TYR A 471 14.63 -27.88 27.87
C TYR A 471 13.44 -27.15 27.23
N ARG A 472 13.70 -26.07 26.49
CA ARG A 472 12.68 -25.33 25.76
C ARG A 472 11.91 -26.26 24.83
N LEU A 473 10.57 -26.18 24.87
CA LEU A 473 9.63 -27.05 24.14
C LEU A 473 9.72 -28.56 24.47
N ARG A 474 10.57 -28.95 25.42
CA ARG A 474 10.76 -30.33 25.87
C ARG A 474 10.34 -30.60 27.30
N ARG A 475 10.06 -29.56 28.09
CA ARG A 475 9.57 -29.68 29.47
C ARG A 475 8.23 -28.98 29.63
N TYR A 476 7.18 -29.78 29.77
CA TYR A 476 5.81 -29.29 29.99
C TYR A 476 5.34 -29.45 31.44
N GLY A 477 6.02 -30.27 32.25
CA GLY A 477 5.72 -30.44 33.66
C GLY A 477 6.78 -31.23 34.42
N ALA A 478 6.61 -31.34 35.73
CA ALA A 478 7.47 -32.03 36.68
C ALA A 478 6.70 -32.46 37.93
N PHE A 479 7.26 -33.37 38.72
CA PHE A 479 6.64 -33.91 39.93
C PHE A 479 7.52 -33.73 41.17
N SER A 480 6.91 -33.42 42.31
CA SER A 480 7.58 -33.45 43.61
C SER A 480 6.81 -34.35 44.57
N PHE A 481 7.48 -35.36 45.12
CA PHE A 481 6.91 -36.31 46.05
C PHE A 481 7.48 -36.12 47.45
N GLY A 482 6.68 -36.41 48.47
CA GLY A 482 7.12 -36.37 49.87
C GLY A 482 7.18 -34.97 50.48
N LEU A 483 6.40 -34.01 49.99
CA LEU A 483 6.35 -32.67 50.59
C LEU A 483 5.54 -32.71 51.88
N VAL A 484 6.17 -32.31 52.99
CA VAL A 484 5.52 -32.18 54.29
C VAL A 484 5.01 -30.74 54.47
N ARG A 485 3.75 -30.60 54.88
CA ARG A 485 3.16 -29.32 55.27
C ARG A 485 3.33 -29.11 56.76
N ASP A 486 4.32 -28.30 57.13
CA ASP A 486 4.73 -28.10 58.54
C ASP A 486 3.62 -27.51 59.41
N TYR A 487 2.66 -26.80 58.81
CA TYR A 487 1.50 -26.24 59.50
C TYR A 487 0.46 -27.29 59.95
N VAL A 488 0.56 -28.54 59.49
CA VAL A 488 -0.30 -29.65 59.94
C VAL A 488 0.46 -30.49 60.96
N PRO A 489 0.08 -30.50 62.26
CA PRO A 489 0.76 -31.29 63.29
C PRO A 489 0.79 -32.79 62.94
N PRO A 490 1.86 -33.54 63.30
CA PRO A 490 1.99 -34.95 62.97
C PRO A 490 0.85 -35.80 63.57
N ASN A 491 0.35 -35.41 64.75
CA ASN A 491 -0.69 -36.13 65.48
C ASN A 491 -2.12 -35.75 65.08
N PHE A 492 -2.29 -34.79 64.15
CA PHE A 492 -3.63 -34.29 63.75
C PHE A 492 -4.52 -35.42 63.23
N GLY A 493 -3.94 -36.38 62.50
CA GLY A 493 -4.65 -37.51 61.91
C GLY A 493 -5.20 -38.53 62.92
N GLN A 494 -4.71 -38.58 64.16
CA GLN A 494 -5.16 -39.56 65.16
C GLN A 494 -6.48 -39.14 65.82
N ASN A 495 -6.59 -37.86 66.21
CA ASN A 495 -7.69 -37.33 67.02
C ASN A 495 -8.81 -36.67 66.19
N ALA A 496 -8.56 -36.39 64.91
CA ALA A 496 -9.53 -35.71 64.06
C ALA A 496 -10.54 -36.70 63.44
N PRO A 497 -11.83 -36.34 63.34
CA PRO A 497 -12.83 -37.07 62.55
C PRO A 497 -12.39 -37.21 61.07
N PRO A 498 -12.86 -38.24 60.34
CA PRO A 498 -12.44 -38.52 58.96
C PRO A 498 -12.69 -37.36 57.98
N LEU A 499 -13.68 -36.48 58.25
CA LEU A 499 -13.93 -35.27 57.48
C LEU A 499 -12.75 -34.28 57.56
N PHE A 500 -12.22 -34.04 58.76
CA PHE A 500 -11.12 -33.10 59.00
C PHE A 500 -9.77 -33.67 58.54
N ARG A 501 -9.59 -35.00 58.59
CA ARG A 501 -8.41 -35.68 58.02
C ARG A 501 -8.26 -35.43 56.51
N LYS A 502 -9.37 -35.22 55.79
CA LYS A 502 -9.34 -34.90 54.35
C LYS A 502 -8.96 -33.44 54.05
N VAL A 503 -9.16 -32.53 55.01
CA VAL A 503 -8.87 -31.09 54.84
C VAL A 503 -7.43 -30.77 55.18
N ALA A 504 -6.89 -31.36 56.26
CA ALA A 504 -5.53 -31.13 56.71
C ALA A 504 -4.64 -32.33 56.39
N VAL A 505 -4.14 -32.37 55.15
CA VAL A 505 -3.22 -33.41 54.66
C VAL A 505 -1.77 -32.96 54.92
N ARG A 506 -1.02 -33.76 55.69
CA ARG A 506 0.39 -33.48 56.02
C ARG A 506 1.34 -33.77 54.86
N ASN A 507 1.17 -34.91 54.17
CA ASN A 507 2.04 -35.32 53.07
C ASN A 507 1.36 -35.04 51.73
N VAL A 508 2.02 -34.29 50.84
CA VAL A 508 1.45 -33.86 49.57
C VAL A 508 2.41 -34.15 48.43
N ALA A 509 1.84 -34.58 47.30
CA ALA A 509 2.53 -34.57 46.01
C ALA A 509 2.18 -33.28 45.26
N LYS A 510 3.18 -32.65 44.64
CA LYS A 510 3.03 -31.40 43.89
C LYS A 510 3.30 -31.65 42.42
N VAL A 511 2.48 -31.04 41.57
CA VAL A 511 2.68 -30.99 40.12
C VAL A 511 3.19 -29.60 39.76
N TRP A 512 4.27 -29.57 39.00
CA TRP A 512 4.75 -28.39 38.30
C TRP A 512 4.30 -28.49 36.85
N TYR A 513 3.79 -27.40 36.29
CA TYR A 513 3.34 -27.35 34.90
C TYR A 513 3.82 -26.06 34.24
N ASN A 514 4.02 -26.12 32.92
CA ASN A 514 4.47 -25.00 32.12
C ASN A 514 3.30 -24.42 31.32
N ASN A 515 2.93 -23.16 31.61
CA ASN A 515 1.83 -22.46 30.94
C ASN A 515 2.03 -22.26 29.43
N LYS A 516 3.24 -22.49 28.90
CA LYS A 516 3.48 -22.50 27.44
C LYS A 516 2.79 -23.66 26.74
N GLY A 517 2.48 -24.74 27.45
CA GLY A 517 1.61 -25.81 26.94
C GLY A 517 0.15 -25.51 27.31
N TYR A 518 -0.70 -25.28 26.31
CA TYR A 518 -2.12 -24.93 26.52
C TYR A 518 -2.87 -25.87 27.47
N HIS A 519 -2.54 -27.16 27.46
CA HIS A 519 -3.18 -28.20 28.28
C HIS A 519 -2.24 -28.87 29.30
N SER A 520 -1.13 -28.24 29.67
CA SER A 520 -0.13 -28.88 30.52
C SER A 520 -0.66 -29.14 31.94
N MET A 521 -1.34 -28.15 32.53
CA MET A 521 -1.91 -28.24 33.88
C MET A 521 -2.82 -29.47 34.08
N PRO A 522 -3.93 -29.64 33.33
CA PRO A 522 -4.82 -30.78 33.54
C PRO A 522 -4.15 -32.12 33.20
N THR A 523 -3.18 -32.12 32.27
CA THR A 523 -2.46 -33.32 31.84
C THR A 523 -1.58 -33.88 32.95
N TYR A 524 -0.72 -33.06 33.57
CA TYR A 524 0.17 -33.52 34.63
C TYR A 524 -0.58 -33.78 35.94
N VAL A 525 -1.69 -33.07 36.19
CA VAL A 525 -2.60 -33.39 37.31
C VAL A 525 -3.25 -34.76 37.10
N ASN A 526 -3.72 -35.07 35.88
CA ASN A 526 -4.26 -36.39 35.58
C ASN A 526 -3.19 -37.49 35.73
N SER A 527 -1.97 -37.24 35.27
CA SER A 527 -0.83 -38.16 35.46
C SER A 527 -0.56 -38.44 36.94
N LEU A 528 -0.57 -37.42 37.80
CA LEU A 528 -0.43 -37.62 39.25
C LEU A 528 -1.58 -38.43 39.85
N ASN A 529 -2.83 -38.17 39.44
CA ASN A 529 -3.99 -38.95 39.89
C ASN A 529 -3.91 -40.41 39.47
N ASN A 530 -3.36 -40.69 38.27
CA ASN A 530 -3.06 -42.05 37.82
C ASN A 530 -1.99 -42.73 38.69
N ALA A 531 -0.93 -42.00 39.05
CA ALA A 531 0.08 -42.53 39.97
C ALA A 531 -0.53 -42.88 41.34
N ILE A 532 -1.39 -42.01 41.88
CA ILE A 532 -2.11 -42.24 43.14
C ILE A 532 -3.05 -43.45 43.03
N LEU A 533 -3.80 -43.58 41.93
CA LEU A 533 -4.67 -44.74 41.70
C LEU A 533 -3.85 -46.03 41.74
N ARG A 534 -2.77 -46.09 40.95
CA ARG A 534 -1.93 -47.29 40.81
C ARG A 534 -1.28 -47.70 42.14
N ALA A 535 -0.91 -46.73 42.97
CA ALA A 535 -0.30 -46.98 44.26
C ALA A 535 -1.29 -47.55 45.29
N ASN A 536 -2.55 -47.12 45.23
CA ASN A 536 -3.59 -47.50 46.19
C ASN A 536 -4.38 -48.76 45.80
N LEU A 537 -4.06 -49.39 44.66
CA LEU A 537 -4.76 -50.59 44.23
C LEU A 537 -4.38 -51.79 45.10
N PRO A 538 -5.37 -52.54 45.62
CA PRO A 538 -5.09 -53.76 46.38
C PRO A 538 -4.49 -54.83 45.47
N LYS A 539 -3.50 -55.57 45.97
CA LYS A 539 -2.80 -56.64 45.23
C LYS A 539 -3.74 -57.74 44.70
N SER A 540 -4.95 -57.88 45.25
CA SER A 540 -5.98 -58.82 44.76
C SER A 540 -6.57 -58.46 43.39
N LYS A 541 -6.39 -57.22 42.92
CA LYS A 541 -6.89 -56.74 41.62
C LYS A 541 -5.89 -56.89 40.47
N GLY A 542 -4.78 -57.62 40.67
CA GLY A 542 -3.78 -57.86 39.65
C GLY A 542 -2.79 -56.70 39.47
N TYR A 543 -2.16 -56.62 38.30
CA TYR A 543 -1.14 -55.62 38.00
C TYR A 543 -1.75 -54.20 37.92
N ALA A 544 -1.25 -53.30 38.77
CA ALA A 544 -1.67 -51.89 38.80
C ALA A 544 -1.47 -51.18 37.44
N ALA A 545 -0.53 -51.67 36.63
CA ALA A 545 -0.25 -51.18 35.29
C ALA A 545 -1.39 -51.34 34.27
N ALA A 546 -2.43 -52.13 34.59
CA ALA A 546 -3.64 -52.28 33.77
C ALA A 546 -4.74 -51.26 34.12
N TYR A 547 -4.50 -50.35 35.06
CA TYR A 547 -5.47 -49.35 35.47
C TYR A 547 -5.01 -47.92 35.15
N GLY A 548 -5.94 -47.11 34.64
CA GLY A 548 -5.73 -45.69 34.39
C GLY A 548 -7.04 -44.92 34.27
N ILE A 549 -6.96 -43.63 34.58
CA ILE A 549 -8.02 -42.63 34.43
C ILE A 549 -7.63 -41.75 33.23
N THR A 550 -8.44 -41.80 32.18
CA THR A 550 -8.31 -40.92 31.03
C THR A 550 -9.17 -39.68 31.24
N VAL A 551 -8.62 -38.51 30.95
CA VAL A 551 -9.35 -37.24 30.99
C VAL A 551 -9.43 -36.71 29.57
N ILE A 552 -10.64 -36.41 29.12
CA ILE A 552 -10.91 -35.91 27.78
C ILE A 552 -11.48 -34.51 27.93
N ASN A 553 -10.79 -33.51 27.36
CA ASN A 553 -11.36 -32.18 27.21
C ASN A 553 -12.27 -32.19 25.98
N HIS A 554 -13.57 -32.06 26.19
CA HIS A 554 -14.56 -32.01 25.12
C HIS A 554 -15.21 -30.62 25.12
N PRO A 555 -14.79 -29.72 24.21
CA PRO A 555 -15.47 -28.44 24.04
C PRO A 555 -16.95 -28.67 23.71
N MET A 556 -17.84 -27.79 24.22
CA MET A 556 -19.25 -27.83 23.85
C MET A 556 -19.41 -27.23 22.45
N THR A 557 -20.25 -27.85 21.62
CA THR A 557 -20.54 -27.38 20.26
C THR A 557 -21.01 -25.93 20.26
N ASP A 558 -20.64 -25.16 19.24
CA ASP A 558 -21.00 -23.74 19.04
C ASP A 558 -20.39 -22.71 20.02
N THR A 559 -19.61 -23.12 21.02
CA THR A 559 -19.00 -22.17 21.97
C THR A 559 -17.91 -21.30 21.34
N SER A 560 -17.11 -21.86 20.42
CA SER A 560 -16.08 -21.13 19.67
C SER A 560 -16.70 -20.07 18.75
N TYR A 561 -17.81 -20.40 18.09
CA TYR A 561 -18.58 -19.49 17.25
C TYR A 561 -19.16 -18.32 18.07
N LEU A 562 -19.76 -18.61 19.24
CA LEU A 562 -20.30 -17.58 20.14
C LEU A 562 -19.22 -16.63 20.65
N LEU A 563 -18.08 -17.14 21.11
CA LEU A 563 -16.95 -16.32 21.59
C LEU A 563 -16.32 -15.47 20.48
N SER A 564 -16.32 -15.96 19.24
CA SER A 564 -15.81 -15.19 18.09
C SER A 564 -16.71 -14.03 17.67
N LYS A 565 -17.98 -14.04 18.08
CA LYS A 565 -18.96 -12.97 17.81
C LYS A 565 -18.86 -11.81 18.81
N ASP A 566 -18.28 -12.06 19.98
CA ASP A 566 -18.12 -11.10 21.07
C ASP A 566 -16.76 -10.36 21.04
N GLN A 567 -15.84 -10.74 20.15
CA GLN A 567 -14.57 -10.04 19.85
C GLN A 567 -14.67 -9.28 18.54
#